data_AF-X0VG28-F1
#
_entry.id   AF-X0VG28-F1
#
_cell.length_a   1.000
_cell.length_b   1.000
_cell.length_c   1.000
_cell.angle_alpha   90.00
_cell.angle_beta   90.00
_cell.angle_gamma   90.00
#
_symmetry.space_group_name_H-M   'P 1'
#
loop_
_entity.id
_entity.type
_entity.pdbx_description
1 polymer ?
#
loop_
_entity_poly.entity_id
_entity_poly.type
_entity_poly.pdbx_seq_one_letter_code
_entity_poly.pdbx_strand_id
1 'polypeptide(L)'
;AAPSWKVYNHDRYSVTEDKEGKEFTIYCDTDRFEQYLLEIAPEDKVVIKEFTKGVRSFSGMDMPVEKPEELYTFFDKLKMVKMLPFLNLMKKWGKVSGSDFAQRWKNPYFRKVFSDTLEFPMVIILMMLAWQHSKSAGYVIGGALALVSYIQQRYLDLGGEIHFKARVEKILVENDKAVGIRLADGTEHRGDIVISAADGRTTIFDMLDGKYLDDTIRGYYDNPKLYSPLVYISLGVARKFDDVPPTVGGMSFPLDEPVTVAGKERKRLSVQIYSFD
;
A
#
# COMPACT_ATOMS: atom_id res chain seq x y z
N ALA A 1 18.52 4.00 2.52
CA ALA A 1 17.92 4.11 3.87
C ALA A 1 18.79 5.01 4.73
N ALA A 2 18.23 5.69 5.73
CA ALA A 2 19.04 6.38 6.74
C ALA A 2 19.97 5.37 7.44
N PRO A 3 21.25 5.70 7.72
CA PRO A 3 22.18 4.76 8.35
C PRO A 3 21.71 4.28 9.73
N SER A 4 20.83 5.04 10.41
CA SER A 4 20.35 4.77 11.77
C SER A 4 19.03 3.99 11.83
N TRP A 5 18.35 3.74 10.71
CA TRP A 5 17.06 3.04 10.76
C TRP A 5 17.24 1.59 11.17
N LYS A 6 16.50 1.20 12.22
CA LYS A 6 16.26 -0.20 12.54
C LYS A 6 15.00 -0.63 11.81
N VAL A 7 15.11 -1.67 10.99
CA VAL A 7 14.00 -2.22 10.22
C VAL A 7 13.62 -3.58 10.79
N TYR A 8 12.37 -3.72 11.20
CA TYR A 8 11.78 -4.98 11.65
C TYR A 8 11.06 -5.66 10.47
N ASN A 9 11.58 -6.83 10.07
CA ASN A 9 10.95 -7.67 9.07
C ASN A 9 10.12 -8.75 9.76
N HIS A 10 8.81 -8.69 9.57
CA HIS A 10 7.87 -9.64 10.17
C HIS A 10 8.00 -11.02 9.51
N ASP A 11 7.81 -12.07 10.31
CA ASP A 11 7.68 -13.44 9.81
C ASP A 11 6.29 -13.71 9.22
N ARG A 12 5.25 -13.11 9.82
CA ARG A 12 3.85 -13.28 9.46
C ARG A 12 3.31 -12.02 8.81
N TYR A 13 2.68 -12.17 7.66
CA TYR A 13 1.98 -11.08 7.01
C TYR A 13 0.64 -10.81 7.70
N SER A 14 -0.18 -11.84 7.87
CA SER A 14 -1.46 -11.77 8.58
C SER A 14 -1.86 -13.11 9.15
N VAL A 15 -2.77 -13.09 10.13
CA VAL A 15 -3.36 -14.30 10.72
C VAL A 15 -4.87 -14.16 10.71
N THR A 16 -5.56 -15.22 10.29
CA THR A 16 -7.02 -15.31 10.27
C THR A 16 -7.46 -16.50 11.08
N GLU A 17 -8.20 -16.27 12.16
CA GLU A 17 -8.78 -17.32 12.99
C GLU A 17 -10.18 -17.71 12.49
N ASP A 18 -10.55 -18.99 12.58
CA ASP A 18 -11.93 -19.44 12.37
C ASP A 18 -12.72 -19.54 13.68
N LYS A 19 -13.96 -20.04 13.62
CA LYS A 19 -14.84 -20.14 14.81
C LYS A 19 -14.40 -21.22 15.80
N GLU A 20 -13.51 -22.11 15.39
CA GLU A 20 -12.99 -23.20 16.22
C GLU A 20 -11.65 -22.82 16.86
N GLY A 21 -11.18 -21.57 16.66
CA GLY A 21 -9.89 -21.10 17.15
C GLY A 21 -8.72 -21.51 16.27
N LYS A 22 -8.96 -22.11 15.09
CA LYS A 22 -7.90 -22.54 14.19
C LYS A 22 -7.38 -21.35 13.39
N GLU A 23 -6.07 -21.14 13.47
CA GLU A 23 -5.39 -20.07 12.75
C GLU A 23 -5.02 -20.48 11.31
N PHE A 24 -5.20 -19.55 10.39
CA PHE A 24 -4.56 -19.54 9.09
C PHE A 24 -3.56 -18.40 9.01
N THR A 25 -2.27 -18.73 8.85
CA THR A 25 -1.21 -17.72 8.72
C THR A 25 -0.80 -17.54 7.27
N ILE A 26 -0.75 -16.29 6.82
CA ILE A 26 -0.01 -15.90 5.61
C ILE A 26 1.41 -15.52 6.05
N TYR A 27 2.41 -16.28 5.60
CA TYR A 27 3.81 -16.00 5.93
C TYR A 27 4.43 -15.00 4.94
N CYS A 28 5.33 -14.14 5.44
CA CYS A 28 6.11 -13.22 4.61
C CYS A 28 7.13 -13.96 3.74
N ASP A 29 7.72 -15.04 4.27
CA ASP A 29 8.59 -15.92 3.51
C ASP A 29 7.75 -16.85 2.60
N THR A 30 7.94 -16.70 1.29
CA THR A 30 7.16 -17.46 0.29
C THR A 30 7.49 -18.95 0.29
N ASP A 31 8.71 -19.35 0.61
CA ASP A 31 9.10 -20.76 0.65
C ASP A 31 8.47 -21.46 1.86
N ARG A 32 8.49 -20.79 3.02
CA ARG A 32 7.77 -21.24 4.20
C ARG A 32 6.26 -21.27 3.97
N PHE A 33 5.70 -20.25 3.30
CA PHE A 33 4.28 -20.23 2.99
C PHE A 33 3.89 -21.38 2.05
N GLU A 34 4.71 -21.68 1.04
CA GLU A 34 4.50 -22.82 0.14
C GLU A 34 4.41 -24.14 0.90
N GLN A 35 5.36 -24.38 1.82
CA GLN A 35 5.40 -25.60 2.64
C GLN A 35 4.15 -25.72 3.52
N TYR A 36 3.81 -24.64 4.23
CA TYR A 36 2.62 -24.57 5.08
C TYR A 36 1.34 -24.88 4.30
N LEU A 37 1.19 -24.34 3.08
CA LEU A 37 0.02 -24.63 2.23
C LEU A 37 -0.02 -26.09 1.78
N LEU A 38 1.14 -26.67 1.41
CA LEU A 38 1.23 -28.06 0.97
C LEU A 38 0.95 -29.07 2.08
N GLU A 39 1.28 -28.74 3.33
CA GLU A 39 0.97 -29.56 4.51
C GLU A 39 -0.53 -29.62 4.77
N ILE A 40 -1.25 -28.52 4.53
CA ILE A 40 -2.71 -28.46 4.75
C ILE A 40 -3.49 -29.11 3.62
N ALA A 41 -3.12 -28.85 2.36
CA ALA A 41 -3.87 -29.29 1.19
C ALA A 41 -2.94 -29.74 0.05
N PRO A 42 -2.30 -30.92 0.17
CA PRO A 42 -1.41 -31.44 -0.87
C PRO A 42 -2.12 -31.66 -2.22
N GLU A 43 -3.45 -31.85 -2.22
CA GLU A 43 -4.30 -31.95 -3.43
C GLU A 43 -4.29 -30.69 -4.31
N ASP A 44 -3.94 -29.53 -3.73
CA ASP A 44 -3.87 -28.22 -4.38
C ASP A 44 -2.47 -27.84 -4.86
N LYS A 45 -1.50 -28.76 -4.81
CA LYS A 45 -0.08 -28.54 -5.15
C LYS A 45 0.16 -27.74 -6.43
N VAL A 46 -0.62 -27.96 -7.48
CA VAL A 46 -0.46 -27.23 -8.76
C VAL A 46 -0.79 -25.74 -8.60
N VAL A 47 -1.89 -25.42 -7.92
CA VAL A 47 -2.34 -24.04 -7.70
C VAL A 47 -1.42 -23.34 -6.70
N ILE A 48 -1.02 -24.04 -5.62
CA ILE A 48 -0.06 -23.53 -4.63
C ILE A 48 1.24 -23.11 -5.32
N LYS A 49 1.82 -24.00 -6.13
CA LYS A 49 3.09 -23.72 -6.83
C LYS A 49 2.98 -22.62 -7.86
N GLU A 50 1.83 -22.47 -8.53
CA GLU A 50 1.62 -21.35 -9.44
C GLU A 50 1.56 -20.02 -8.67
N PHE A 51 0.84 -19.98 -7.56
CA PHE A 51 0.72 -18.81 -6.69
C PHE A 51 2.08 -18.36 -6.17
N THR A 52 2.83 -19.26 -5.54
CA THR A 52 4.13 -18.95 -4.92
C THR A 52 5.20 -18.65 -5.96
N LYS A 53 5.17 -19.30 -7.13
CA LYS A 53 6.01 -18.90 -8.28
C LYS A 53 5.68 -17.48 -8.74
N GLY A 54 4.41 -17.09 -8.71
CA GLY A 54 3.98 -15.72 -8.97
C GLY A 54 4.69 -14.74 -8.04
N VAL A 55 4.62 -14.98 -6.72
CA VAL A 55 5.27 -14.14 -5.72
C VAL A 55 6.78 -14.03 -5.96
N ARG A 56 7.48 -15.16 -6.15
CA ARG A 56 8.93 -15.16 -6.44
C ARG A 56 9.29 -14.45 -7.74
N SER A 57 8.40 -14.50 -8.73
CA SER A 57 8.62 -13.76 -9.98
C SER A 57 8.58 -12.26 -9.75
N PHE A 58 7.70 -11.78 -8.86
CA PHE A 58 7.60 -10.38 -8.46
C PHE A 58 8.74 -9.90 -7.54
N SER A 59 9.36 -10.79 -6.76
CA SER A 59 10.42 -10.39 -5.81
C SER A 59 11.78 -10.12 -6.46
N GLY A 60 12.04 -10.71 -7.63
CA GLY A 60 13.30 -10.54 -8.36
C GLY A 60 13.35 -9.34 -9.30
N MET A 61 12.41 -8.40 -9.19
CA MET A 61 12.29 -7.29 -10.14
C MET A 61 12.56 -5.93 -9.52
N ASP A 62 13.56 -5.25 -10.07
CA ASP A 62 13.83 -3.83 -9.83
C ASP A 62 13.19 -2.98 -10.92
N MET A 63 12.29 -2.09 -10.53
CA MET A 63 11.69 -1.13 -11.45
C MET A 63 12.65 0.05 -11.65
N PRO A 64 13.04 0.37 -12.90
CA PRO A 64 13.85 1.55 -13.17
C PRO A 64 13.01 2.80 -12.93
N VAL A 65 13.32 3.55 -11.86
CA VAL A 65 12.62 4.80 -11.47
C VAL A 65 13.47 6.05 -11.67
N GLU A 66 14.66 5.91 -12.25
CA GLU A 66 15.65 6.99 -12.34
C GLU A 66 15.28 8.08 -13.35
N LYS A 67 14.49 7.74 -14.37
CA LYS A 67 14.21 8.62 -15.49
C LYS A 67 12.74 8.53 -15.88
N PRO A 68 12.04 9.66 -16.05
CA PRO A 68 10.66 9.65 -16.53
C PRO A 68 10.61 9.29 -18.01
N GLU A 69 9.50 8.68 -18.46
CA GLU A 69 9.38 8.12 -19.81
C GLU A 69 9.58 9.16 -20.92
N GLU A 70 9.17 10.41 -20.68
CA GLU A 70 9.28 11.52 -21.62
C GLU A 70 10.74 11.88 -21.94
N LEU A 71 11.67 11.52 -21.05
CA LEU A 71 13.10 11.78 -21.24
C LEU A 71 13.84 10.58 -21.83
N TYR A 72 13.18 9.43 -22.05
CA TYR A 72 13.84 8.20 -22.51
C TYR A 72 14.57 8.37 -23.85
N THR A 73 15.86 8.03 -23.84
CA THR A 73 16.65 7.88 -25.06
C THR A 73 16.32 6.56 -25.77
N PHE A 74 16.83 6.39 -26.99
CA PHE A 74 16.74 5.12 -27.70
C PHE A 74 17.34 3.94 -26.91
N PHE A 75 18.46 4.14 -26.22
CA PHE A 75 19.08 3.11 -25.38
C PHE A 75 18.24 2.77 -24.15
N ASP A 76 17.56 3.75 -23.56
CA ASP A 76 16.63 3.54 -22.44
C ASP A 76 15.45 2.68 -22.89
N LYS A 77 14.88 2.97 -24.07
CA LYS A 77 13.82 2.15 -24.68
C LYS A 77 14.26 0.72 -24.97
N LEU A 78 15.52 0.50 -25.36
CA LEU A 78 16.05 -0.86 -25.55
C LEU A 78 16.19 -1.62 -24.23
N LYS A 79 16.59 -0.95 -23.14
CA LYS A 79 16.62 -1.56 -21.79
C LYS A 79 15.22 -1.97 -21.33
N MET A 80 14.17 -1.24 -21.73
CA MET A 80 12.77 -1.59 -21.42
C MET A 80 12.33 -2.92 -22.02
N VAL A 81 13.02 -3.47 -23.03
CA VAL A 81 12.75 -4.85 -23.53
C VAL A 81 12.92 -5.88 -22.42
N LYS A 82 13.84 -5.66 -21.47
CA LYS A 82 14.02 -6.52 -20.29
C LYS A 82 12.80 -6.51 -19.36
N MET A 83 11.91 -5.53 -19.49
CA MET A 83 10.64 -5.43 -18.75
C MET A 83 9.50 -6.23 -19.41
N LEU A 84 9.65 -6.75 -20.64
CA LEU A 84 8.57 -7.50 -21.31
C LEU A 84 8.04 -8.70 -20.49
N PRO A 85 8.89 -9.53 -19.85
CA PRO A 85 8.40 -10.59 -18.96
C PRO A 85 7.56 -10.05 -17.81
N PHE A 86 7.96 -8.91 -17.23
CA PHE A 86 7.22 -8.23 -16.17
C PHE A 86 5.86 -7.74 -16.66
N LEU A 87 5.82 -7.04 -17.79
CA LEU A 87 4.57 -6.53 -18.37
C LEU A 87 3.58 -7.68 -18.65
N ASN A 88 4.09 -8.82 -19.10
CA ASN A 88 3.27 -10.02 -19.27
C ASN A 88 2.74 -10.59 -17.94
N LEU A 89 3.57 -10.60 -16.89
CA LEU A 89 3.14 -10.98 -15.54
C LEU A 89 2.06 -10.02 -14.99
N MET A 90 2.30 -8.71 -15.11
CA MET A 90 1.35 -7.66 -14.73
C MET A 90 0.02 -7.83 -15.47
N LYS A 91 0.06 -8.05 -16.79
CA LYS A 91 -1.14 -8.25 -17.61
C LYS A 91 -1.87 -9.54 -17.26
N LYS A 92 -1.14 -10.63 -16.98
CA LYS A 92 -1.73 -11.92 -16.57
C LYS A 92 -2.47 -11.76 -15.24
N TRP A 93 -1.77 -11.28 -14.21
CA TRP A 93 -2.29 -11.25 -12.84
C TRP A 93 -3.20 -10.05 -12.56
N GLY A 94 -3.10 -8.97 -13.33
CA GLY A 94 -3.99 -7.81 -13.23
C GLY A 94 -5.41 -8.08 -13.74
N LYS A 95 -5.60 -9.13 -14.55
CA LYS A 95 -6.92 -9.56 -15.05
C LYS A 95 -7.64 -10.55 -14.15
N VAL A 96 -6.97 -11.04 -13.11
CA VAL A 96 -7.50 -12.08 -12.21
C VAL A 96 -7.80 -11.43 -10.87
N SER A 97 -9.06 -11.44 -10.45
CA SER A 97 -9.42 -11.03 -9.09
C SER A 97 -8.99 -12.08 -8.07
N GLY A 98 -8.77 -11.69 -6.81
CA GLY A 98 -8.48 -12.65 -5.75
C GLY A 98 -9.63 -13.64 -5.53
N SER A 99 -10.88 -13.22 -5.69
CA SER A 99 -12.06 -14.09 -5.65
C SER A 99 -12.07 -15.14 -6.78
N ASP A 100 -11.74 -14.75 -8.02
CA ASP A 100 -11.67 -15.70 -9.14
C ASP A 100 -10.54 -16.71 -8.94
N PHE A 101 -9.40 -16.23 -8.43
CA PHE A 101 -8.28 -17.11 -8.10
C PHE A 101 -8.65 -18.11 -7.00
N ALA A 102 -9.37 -17.66 -5.97
CA ALA A 102 -9.77 -18.51 -4.85
C ALA A 102 -10.67 -19.69 -5.28
N GLN A 103 -11.47 -19.53 -6.35
CA GLN A 103 -12.29 -20.64 -6.87
C GLN A 103 -11.46 -21.81 -7.43
N ARG A 104 -10.18 -21.58 -7.75
CA ARG A 104 -9.29 -22.60 -8.31
C ARG A 104 -8.84 -23.63 -7.28
N TRP A 105 -8.91 -23.31 -5.98
CA TRP A 105 -8.61 -24.26 -4.91
C TRP A 105 -9.63 -25.40 -4.91
N LYS A 106 -9.15 -26.64 -4.83
CA LYS A 106 -9.98 -27.82 -4.59
C LYS A 106 -10.38 -27.91 -3.13
N ASN A 107 -9.46 -27.57 -2.23
CA ASN A 107 -9.70 -27.61 -0.81
C ASN A 107 -10.71 -26.52 -0.40
N PRO A 108 -11.85 -26.89 0.22
CA PRO A 108 -12.91 -25.93 0.56
C PRO A 108 -12.46 -24.91 1.61
N TYR A 109 -11.53 -25.26 2.49
CA TYR A 109 -10.97 -24.34 3.48
C TYR A 109 -10.14 -23.24 2.81
N PHE A 110 -9.27 -23.59 1.85
CA PHE A 110 -8.53 -22.58 1.07
C PHE A 110 -9.43 -21.70 0.23
N ARG A 111 -10.45 -22.27 -0.43
CA ARG A 111 -11.43 -21.48 -1.19
C ARG A 111 -12.09 -20.41 -0.31
N LYS A 112 -12.48 -20.77 0.92
CA LYS A 112 -13.06 -19.83 1.88
C LYS A 112 -12.05 -18.77 2.32
N VAL A 113 -10.92 -19.18 2.89
CA VAL A 113 -9.95 -18.24 3.49
C VAL A 113 -9.37 -17.27 2.45
N PHE A 114 -9.05 -17.74 1.25
CA PHE A 114 -8.53 -16.87 0.20
C PHE A 114 -9.62 -15.94 -0.37
N SER A 115 -10.89 -16.36 -0.41
CA SER A 115 -11.99 -15.45 -0.82
C SER A 115 -12.20 -14.33 0.19
N ASP A 116 -12.11 -14.64 1.49
CA ASP A 116 -12.31 -13.67 2.57
C ASP A 116 -11.13 -12.70 2.75
N THR A 117 -9.93 -13.08 2.30
CA THR A 117 -8.68 -12.31 2.50
C THR A 117 -8.20 -11.55 1.27
N LEU A 118 -8.61 -11.98 0.06
CA LEU A 118 -8.08 -11.47 -1.20
C LEU A 118 -9.15 -10.76 -2.04
N GLU A 119 -9.55 -9.55 -1.60
CA GLU A 119 -10.52 -8.72 -2.34
C GLU A 119 -9.87 -7.91 -3.48
N PHE A 120 -8.54 -7.95 -3.62
CA PHE A 120 -7.78 -7.20 -4.60
C PHE A 120 -7.46 -8.02 -5.86
N PRO A 121 -7.12 -7.36 -6.99
CA PRO A 121 -6.47 -8.04 -8.12
C PRO A 121 -5.24 -8.83 -7.66
N MET A 122 -5.04 -10.03 -8.22
CA MET A 122 -3.95 -10.92 -7.83
C MET A 122 -2.57 -10.28 -7.99
N VAL A 123 -2.39 -9.38 -8.96
CA VAL A 123 -1.13 -8.65 -9.12
C VAL A 123 -0.75 -7.86 -7.87
N ILE A 124 -1.70 -7.22 -7.20
CA ILE A 124 -1.44 -6.44 -5.98
C ILE A 124 -1.01 -7.37 -4.85
N ILE A 125 -1.74 -8.47 -4.66
CA ILE A 125 -1.45 -9.47 -3.63
C ILE A 125 -0.05 -10.07 -3.82
N LEU A 126 0.27 -10.48 -5.05
CA LEU A 126 1.56 -11.10 -5.35
C LEU A 126 2.71 -10.11 -5.16
N MET A 127 2.53 -8.83 -5.53
CA MET A 127 3.53 -7.79 -5.30
C MET A 127 3.74 -7.50 -3.80
N MET A 128 2.65 -7.41 -3.03
CA MET A 128 2.76 -7.19 -1.58
C MET A 128 3.52 -8.32 -0.88
N LEU A 129 3.19 -9.58 -1.20
CA LEU A 129 3.92 -10.73 -0.67
C LEU A 129 5.36 -10.80 -1.19
N ALA A 130 5.59 -10.37 -2.42
CA ALA A 130 6.93 -10.33 -3.00
C ALA A 130 7.84 -9.34 -2.26
N TRP A 131 7.34 -8.16 -1.92
CA TRP A 131 8.08 -7.18 -1.12
C TRP A 131 8.37 -7.66 0.30
N GLN A 132 7.47 -8.46 0.88
CA GLN A 132 7.71 -9.08 2.18
C GLN A 132 8.76 -10.19 2.08
N HIS A 133 8.67 -11.04 1.05
CA HIS A 133 9.64 -12.09 0.78
C HIS A 133 11.05 -11.53 0.51
N SER A 134 11.16 -10.43 -0.23
CA SER A 134 12.43 -9.74 -0.51
C SER A 134 12.91 -8.87 0.66
N LYS A 135 12.15 -8.77 1.75
CA LYS A 135 12.42 -7.87 2.89
C LYS A 135 12.54 -6.39 2.49
N SER A 136 11.79 -5.99 1.47
CA SER A 136 11.73 -4.61 0.95
C SER A 136 10.56 -3.80 1.51
N ALA A 137 9.70 -4.42 2.33
CA ALA A 137 8.56 -3.78 2.98
C ALA A 137 8.54 -4.00 4.51
N GLY A 138 9.71 -3.86 5.14
CA GLY A 138 9.86 -3.94 6.59
C GLY A 138 9.35 -2.69 7.32
N TYR A 139 9.07 -2.83 8.61
CA TYR A 139 8.64 -1.74 9.47
C TYR A 139 9.83 -0.95 10.01
N VAL A 140 9.82 0.37 9.89
CA VAL A 140 10.84 1.24 10.50
C VAL A 140 10.48 1.44 11.96
N ILE A 141 11.34 1.01 12.88
CA ILE A 141 11.19 1.22 14.33
C ILE A 141 11.08 2.73 14.63
N GLY A 142 10.12 3.11 15.47
CA GLY A 142 9.65 4.49 15.67
C GLY A 142 8.58 4.93 14.65
N GLY A 143 8.14 4.02 13.80
CA GLY A 143 7.05 4.18 12.83
C GLY A 143 7.28 5.27 11.79
N ALA A 144 6.18 5.75 11.23
CA ALA A 144 6.18 6.79 10.19
C ALA A 144 6.80 8.11 10.67
N LEU A 145 6.73 8.41 11.97
CA LEU A 145 7.33 9.62 12.53
C LEU A 145 8.85 9.59 12.40
N ALA A 146 9.51 8.48 12.73
CA ALA A 146 10.96 8.34 12.56
C ALA A 146 11.41 8.53 11.11
N LEU A 147 10.62 8.02 10.15
CA LEU A 147 10.84 8.21 8.72
C LEU A 147 10.72 9.70 8.32
N VAL A 148 9.60 10.34 8.67
CA VAL A 148 9.33 11.75 8.30
C VAL A 148 10.31 12.69 8.99
N SER A 149 10.63 12.49 10.26
CA SER A 149 11.60 13.31 11.00
C SER A 149 12.99 13.26 10.38
N TYR A 150 13.43 12.10 9.89
CA TYR A 150 14.71 12.00 9.19
C TYR A 150 14.71 12.79 7.87
N ILE A 151 13.65 12.68 7.07
CA ILE A 151 13.50 13.43 5.82
C ILE A 151 13.47 14.93 6.09
N GLN A 152 12.69 15.34 7.11
CA GLN A 152 12.59 16.72 7.56
C GLN A 152 13.97 17.27 7.95
N GLN A 153 14.71 16.57 8.79
CA GLN A 153 16.03 17.02 9.24
C GLN A 153 16.98 17.16 8.05
N ARG A 154 17.00 16.17 7.15
CA ARG A 154 17.83 16.23 5.94
C ARG A 154 17.48 17.43 5.06
N TYR A 155 16.19 17.75 4.92
CA TYR A 155 15.75 18.90 4.13
C TYR A 155 16.23 20.22 4.75
N LEU A 156 16.10 20.37 6.07
CA LEU A 156 16.60 21.55 6.80
C LEU A 156 18.13 21.68 6.73
N ASP A 157 18.86 20.58 6.87
CA ASP A 157 20.33 20.55 6.78
C ASP A 157 20.85 20.97 5.39
N LEU A 158 20.02 20.79 4.35
CA LEU A 158 20.31 21.24 2.99
C LEU A 158 19.91 22.71 2.74
N GLY A 159 19.46 23.42 3.78
CA GLY A 159 19.02 24.82 3.69
C GLY A 159 17.55 25.00 3.28
N GLY A 160 16.76 23.93 3.28
CA GLY A 160 15.32 24.02 3.07
C GLY A 160 14.62 24.70 4.25
N GLU A 161 13.47 25.33 3.98
CA GLU A 161 12.66 26.01 4.98
C GLU A 161 11.27 25.37 5.07
N ILE A 162 10.74 25.22 6.29
CA ILE A 162 9.42 24.61 6.51
C ILE A 162 8.56 25.56 7.33
N HIS A 163 7.43 25.97 6.76
CA HIS A 163 6.45 26.81 7.41
C HIS A 163 5.25 25.97 7.85
N PHE A 164 5.11 25.76 9.16
CA PHE A 164 3.94 25.08 9.73
C PHE A 164 2.79 26.06 9.96
N LYS A 165 1.56 25.52 10.00
CA LYS A 165 0.32 26.31 10.16
C LYS A 165 0.12 27.37 9.06
N ALA A 166 0.78 27.19 7.91
CA ALA A 166 0.72 28.06 6.74
C ALA A 166 -0.19 27.44 5.67
N ARG A 167 -1.52 27.52 5.86
CA ARG A 167 -2.47 26.95 4.90
C ARG A 167 -2.41 27.75 3.59
N VAL A 168 -2.01 27.09 2.50
CA VAL A 168 -2.09 27.67 1.15
C VAL A 168 -3.55 27.77 0.72
N GLU A 169 -3.95 28.94 0.25
CA GLU A 169 -5.29 29.21 -0.25
C GLU A 169 -5.32 29.35 -1.78
N LYS A 170 -4.28 29.93 -2.38
CA LYS A 170 -4.18 30.11 -3.84
C LYS A 170 -2.78 29.81 -4.36
N ILE A 171 -2.74 29.31 -5.60
CA ILE A 171 -1.54 29.34 -6.42
C ILE A 171 -1.62 30.60 -7.28
N LEU A 172 -0.60 31.44 -7.21
CA LEU A 172 -0.50 32.67 -7.98
C LEU A 172 -0.01 32.33 -9.39
N VAL A 173 -0.73 32.81 -10.40
CA VAL A 173 -0.44 32.53 -11.82
C VAL A 173 -0.39 33.84 -12.60
N GLU A 174 0.67 34.00 -13.38
CA GLU A 174 0.90 35.14 -14.28
C GLU A 174 1.30 34.61 -15.65
N ASN A 175 0.64 35.08 -16.72
CA ASN A 175 0.89 34.62 -18.10
C ASN A 175 0.90 33.08 -18.23
N ASP A 176 -0.10 32.42 -17.63
CA ASP A 176 -0.24 30.97 -17.57
C ASP A 176 0.94 30.21 -16.94
N LYS A 177 1.74 30.89 -16.11
CA LYS A 177 2.82 30.30 -15.33
C LYS A 177 2.57 30.48 -13.83
N ALA A 178 2.67 29.40 -13.05
CA ALA A 178 2.68 29.48 -11.60
C ALA A 178 3.94 30.24 -11.12
N VAL A 179 3.74 31.26 -10.30
CA VAL A 179 4.78 32.21 -9.87
C VAL A 179 4.84 32.38 -8.35
N GLY A 180 4.03 31.62 -7.61
CA GLY A 180 3.99 31.69 -6.16
C GLY A 180 2.72 31.11 -5.57
N ILE A 181 2.54 31.37 -4.27
CA ILE A 181 1.39 30.96 -3.48
C ILE A 181 0.91 32.12 -2.61
N ARG A 182 -0.37 32.10 -2.28
CA ARG A 182 -0.97 32.94 -1.24
C ARG A 182 -1.50 32.07 -0.12
N LEU A 183 -1.15 32.42 1.11
CA LEU A 183 -1.63 31.78 2.32
C LEU A 183 -3.01 32.33 2.71
N ALA A 184 -3.72 31.60 3.56
CA ALA A 184 -5.04 31.96 4.07
C ALA A 184 -5.06 33.25 4.91
N ASP A 185 -3.91 33.71 5.40
CA ASP A 185 -3.78 35.00 6.11
C ASP A 185 -3.52 36.18 5.15
N GLY A 186 -3.46 35.92 3.84
CA GLY A 186 -3.18 36.91 2.80
C GLY A 186 -1.71 37.05 2.43
N THR A 187 -0.78 36.43 3.17
CA THR A 187 0.66 36.47 2.88
C THR A 187 0.96 35.82 1.54
N GLU A 188 1.82 36.44 0.73
CA GLU A 188 2.26 35.91 -0.56
C GLU A 188 3.72 35.50 -0.53
N HIS A 189 4.01 34.33 -1.11
CA HIS A 189 5.37 33.86 -1.35
C HIS A 189 5.56 33.65 -2.85
N ARG A 190 6.58 34.30 -3.43
CA ARG A 190 6.94 34.15 -4.84
C ARG A 190 8.00 33.07 -5.01
N GLY A 191 7.95 32.36 -6.14
CA GLY A 191 8.92 31.32 -6.46
C GLY A 191 8.88 30.94 -7.93
N ASP A 192 10.00 30.42 -8.44
CA ASP A 192 10.14 30.05 -9.86
C ASP A 192 9.34 28.80 -10.23
N ILE A 193 9.15 27.90 -9.25
CA ILE A 193 8.49 26.61 -9.40
C ILE A 193 7.56 26.41 -8.20
N VAL A 194 6.34 25.96 -8.47
CA VAL A 194 5.37 25.54 -7.46
C VAL A 194 5.09 24.06 -7.65
N ILE A 195 5.38 23.26 -6.61
CA ILE A 195 5.07 21.82 -6.59
C ILE A 195 3.96 21.61 -5.57
N SER A 196 2.75 21.28 -6.04
CA SER A 196 1.66 20.94 -5.13
C SER A 196 1.73 19.47 -4.72
N ALA A 197 1.91 19.22 -3.42
CA ALA A 197 1.75 17.90 -2.81
C ALA A 197 0.39 17.76 -2.08
N ALA A 198 -0.54 18.69 -2.29
CA ALA A 198 -1.92 18.57 -1.83
C ALA A 198 -2.72 17.60 -2.72
N ASP A 199 -3.93 17.23 -2.32
CA ASP A 199 -4.78 16.43 -3.20
C ASP A 199 -5.09 17.17 -4.50
N GLY A 200 -5.31 16.39 -5.56
CA GLY A 200 -5.50 16.93 -6.91
C GLY A 200 -6.73 17.81 -7.02
N ARG A 201 -7.85 17.46 -6.36
CA ARG A 201 -9.08 18.25 -6.40
C ARG A 201 -8.82 19.64 -5.83
N THR A 202 -8.29 19.74 -4.62
CA THR A 202 -8.05 21.04 -3.98
C THR A 202 -7.04 21.87 -4.75
N THR A 203 -5.98 21.27 -5.27
CA THR A 203 -5.03 21.99 -6.12
C THR A 203 -5.70 22.58 -7.37
N ILE A 204 -6.44 21.75 -8.11
CA ILE A 204 -6.96 22.11 -9.43
C ILE A 204 -8.17 23.04 -9.33
N PHE A 205 -9.14 22.70 -8.48
CA PHE A 205 -10.42 23.42 -8.42
C PHE A 205 -10.41 24.56 -7.43
N ASP A 206 -9.77 24.39 -6.25
CA ASP A 206 -9.81 25.41 -5.21
C ASP A 206 -8.62 26.40 -5.37
N MET A 207 -7.38 25.90 -5.46
CA MET A 207 -6.18 26.76 -5.49
C MET A 207 -5.91 27.41 -6.86
N LEU A 208 -6.27 26.73 -7.96
CA LEU A 208 -6.14 27.20 -9.35
C LEU A 208 -7.47 27.64 -9.99
N ASP A 209 -8.56 27.67 -9.21
CA ASP A 209 -9.89 28.11 -9.66
C ASP A 209 -10.46 27.31 -10.85
N GLY A 210 -10.01 26.08 -11.06
CA GLY A 210 -10.45 25.27 -12.21
C GLY A 210 -10.09 25.85 -13.58
N LYS A 211 -9.14 26.79 -13.65
CA LYS A 211 -8.78 27.49 -14.91
C LYS A 211 -8.04 26.60 -15.91
N TYR A 212 -7.35 25.57 -15.43
CA TYR A 212 -6.47 24.70 -16.22
C TYR A 212 -7.04 23.28 -16.38
N LEU A 213 -8.31 23.20 -16.76
CA LEU A 213 -9.05 21.94 -16.91
C LEU A 213 -9.18 21.51 -18.37
N ASP A 214 -8.93 20.22 -18.64
CA ASP A 214 -9.34 19.53 -19.85
C ASP A 214 -10.45 18.50 -19.54
N ASP A 215 -10.99 17.86 -20.58
CA ASP A 215 -12.06 16.87 -20.42
C ASP A 215 -11.60 15.61 -19.69
N THR A 216 -10.31 15.30 -19.75
CA THR A 216 -9.70 14.17 -19.03
C THR A 216 -9.75 14.42 -17.53
N ILE A 217 -9.28 15.58 -17.07
CA ILE A 217 -9.26 15.98 -15.67
C ILE A 217 -10.70 16.13 -15.18
N ARG A 218 -11.59 16.78 -15.93
CA ARG A 218 -13.03 16.85 -15.58
C ARG A 218 -13.62 15.46 -15.37
N GLY A 219 -13.38 14.54 -16.31
CA GLY A 219 -13.87 13.17 -16.24
C GLY A 219 -13.43 12.39 -15.00
N TYR A 220 -12.24 12.69 -14.44
CA TYR A 220 -11.79 12.07 -13.19
C TYR A 220 -12.62 12.49 -11.97
N TYR A 221 -13.26 13.68 -11.99
CA TYR A 221 -13.97 14.26 -10.86
C TYR A 221 -15.49 14.35 -11.05
N ASP A 222 -16.04 14.07 -12.24
CA ASP A 222 -17.49 14.13 -12.50
C ASP A 222 -18.29 13.05 -11.76
N ASN A 223 -17.73 11.85 -11.61
CA ASN A 223 -18.37 10.74 -10.88
C ASN A 223 -17.35 9.98 -10.04
N PRO A 224 -16.84 10.58 -8.95
CA PRO A 224 -15.78 9.98 -8.17
C PRO A 224 -16.33 8.77 -7.41
N LYS A 225 -15.71 7.61 -7.62
CA LYS A 225 -15.96 6.43 -6.79
C LYS A 225 -15.28 6.65 -5.44
N LEU A 226 -16.03 7.13 -4.46
CA LEU A 226 -15.52 7.36 -3.11
C LEU A 226 -15.10 6.04 -2.45
N TYR A 227 -13.98 6.10 -1.73
CA TYR A 227 -13.54 5.00 -0.88
C TYR A 227 -14.47 4.87 0.35
N SER A 228 -14.71 3.65 0.82
CA SER A 228 -15.56 3.44 2.00
C SER A 228 -14.90 4.07 3.23
N PRO A 229 -15.65 4.83 4.06
CA PRO A 229 -15.08 5.40 5.28
C PRO A 229 -14.57 4.28 6.20
N LEU A 230 -13.44 4.54 6.85
CA LEU A 230 -12.82 3.62 7.79
C LEU A 230 -13.01 4.14 9.21
N VAL A 231 -13.23 3.23 10.15
CA VAL A 231 -13.24 3.53 11.59
C VAL A 231 -12.03 2.83 12.20
N TYR A 232 -11.09 3.60 12.71
CA TYR A 232 -9.91 3.10 13.43
C TYR A 232 -10.07 3.36 14.92
N ILE A 233 -9.84 2.33 15.72
CA ILE A 233 -9.86 2.39 17.19
C ILE A 233 -8.47 2.03 17.67
N SER A 234 -7.80 2.98 18.34
CA SER A 234 -6.48 2.75 18.95
C SER A 234 -6.64 2.72 20.46
N LEU A 235 -6.12 1.65 21.09
CA LEU A 235 -6.26 1.41 22.53
C LEU A 235 -4.87 1.20 23.13
N GLY A 236 -4.54 1.97 24.17
CA GLY A 236 -3.40 1.69 25.03
C GLY A 236 -3.81 0.64 26.07
N VAL A 237 -3.11 -0.49 26.10
CA VAL A 237 -3.39 -1.58 27.05
C VAL A 237 -2.19 -1.76 27.97
N ALA A 238 -2.41 -1.75 29.28
CA ALA A 238 -1.36 -1.89 30.30
C ALA A 238 -0.89 -3.35 30.47
N ARG A 239 -0.55 -4.03 29.37
CA ARG A 239 0.05 -5.38 29.36
C ARG A 239 0.94 -5.57 28.14
N LYS A 240 1.80 -6.59 28.19
CA LYS A 240 2.49 -7.11 27.01
C LYS A 240 1.69 -8.24 26.37
N PHE A 241 2.00 -8.48 25.10
CA PHE A 241 1.45 -9.54 24.26
C PHE A 241 2.59 -10.38 23.68
N ASP A 242 3.52 -10.82 24.54
CA ASP A 242 4.73 -11.56 24.14
C ASP A 242 4.40 -12.92 23.49
N ASP A 243 3.20 -13.44 23.79
CA ASP A 243 2.62 -14.68 23.26
C ASP A 243 1.91 -14.50 21.91
N VAL A 244 1.69 -13.26 21.47
CA VAL A 244 1.02 -12.95 20.20
C VAL A 244 2.05 -12.51 19.16
N PRO A 245 2.31 -13.32 18.13
CA PRO A 245 3.33 -12.99 17.14
C PRO A 245 2.96 -11.73 16.35
N PRO A 246 3.89 -10.79 16.15
CA PRO A 246 3.61 -9.58 15.40
C PRO A 246 3.35 -9.89 13.93
N THR A 247 2.49 -9.10 13.30
CA THR A 247 2.12 -9.26 11.89
C THR A 247 2.11 -7.92 11.16
N VAL A 248 2.29 -7.96 9.83
CA VAL A 248 2.24 -6.78 8.97
C VAL A 248 0.83 -6.18 8.89
N GLY A 249 -0.16 -7.02 8.56
CA GLY A 249 -1.54 -6.65 8.27
C GLY A 249 -2.52 -6.89 9.42
N GLY A 250 -2.02 -7.22 10.61
CA GLY A 250 -2.85 -7.55 11.77
C GLY A 250 -3.34 -9.00 11.77
N MET A 251 -4.27 -9.24 12.69
CA MET A 251 -4.98 -10.49 12.92
C MET A 251 -6.47 -10.26 12.70
N SER A 252 -7.19 -11.27 12.26
CA SER A 252 -8.64 -11.24 12.18
C SER A 252 -9.24 -12.46 12.86
N PHE A 253 -10.26 -12.26 13.69
CA PHE A 253 -11.00 -13.35 14.35
C PHE A 253 -12.51 -13.13 14.21
N PRO A 254 -13.32 -14.20 14.22
CA PRO A 254 -14.77 -14.08 14.18
C PRO A 254 -15.29 -13.47 15.49
N LEU A 255 -16.43 -12.80 15.40
CA LEU A 255 -17.18 -12.37 16.57
C LEU A 255 -18.25 -13.41 16.91
N ASP A 256 -18.45 -13.67 18.20
CA ASP A 256 -19.54 -14.52 18.69
C ASP A 256 -20.90 -13.97 18.25
N GLU A 257 -21.09 -12.67 18.45
CA GLU A 257 -22.23 -11.90 17.99
C GLU A 257 -21.79 -10.83 16.98
N PRO A 258 -22.42 -10.75 15.80
CA PRO A 258 -22.13 -9.70 14.83
C PRO A 258 -22.37 -8.31 15.43
N VAL A 259 -21.51 -7.35 15.10
CA VAL A 259 -21.66 -5.95 15.51
C VAL A 259 -21.97 -5.07 14.31
N THR A 260 -22.88 -4.12 14.46
CA THR A 260 -23.18 -3.16 13.40
C THR A 260 -22.32 -1.91 13.56
N VAL A 261 -21.48 -1.62 12.56
CA VAL A 261 -20.65 -0.42 12.52
C VAL A 261 -21.03 0.38 11.27
N ALA A 262 -21.48 1.62 11.46
CA ALA A 262 -21.93 2.50 10.37
C ALA A 262 -22.97 1.84 9.43
N GLY A 263 -23.93 1.12 10.00
CA GLY A 263 -25.00 0.43 9.25
C GLY A 263 -24.57 -0.84 8.51
N LYS A 264 -23.31 -1.29 8.66
CA LYS A 264 -22.83 -2.55 8.10
C LYS A 264 -22.59 -3.57 9.21
N GLU A 265 -23.17 -4.75 9.03
CA GLU A 265 -22.91 -5.88 9.92
C GLU A 265 -21.46 -6.37 9.76
N ARG A 266 -20.76 -6.50 10.88
CA ARG A 266 -19.39 -7.03 10.97
C ARG A 266 -19.43 -8.32 11.75
N LYS A 267 -18.98 -9.40 11.10
CA LYS A 267 -18.90 -10.75 11.69
C LYS A 267 -17.50 -11.11 12.17
N ARG A 268 -16.54 -10.23 11.90
CA ARG A 268 -15.12 -10.39 12.21
C ARG A 268 -14.57 -9.06 12.70
N LEU A 269 -13.61 -9.13 13.60
CA LEU A 269 -12.82 -8.00 14.03
C LEU A 269 -11.39 -8.16 13.52
N SER A 270 -10.79 -7.05 13.07
CA SER A 270 -9.38 -7.00 12.71
C SER A 270 -8.65 -6.18 13.77
N VAL A 271 -7.53 -6.72 14.27
CA VAL A 271 -6.72 -6.12 15.34
C VAL A 271 -5.26 -6.14 14.92
N GLN A 272 -4.55 -5.05 15.18
CA GLN A 272 -3.10 -5.00 15.01
C GLN A 272 -2.46 -4.67 16.36
N ILE A 273 -1.46 -5.47 16.75
CA ILE A 273 -0.71 -5.30 17.98
C ILE A 273 0.68 -4.80 17.63
N TYR A 274 1.07 -3.66 18.20
CA TYR A 274 2.33 -2.97 17.90
C TYR A 274 3.43 -3.20 18.95
N SER A 275 3.33 -4.22 19.80
CA SER A 275 4.31 -4.47 20.88
C SER A 275 5.75 -4.76 20.42
N PHE A 276 6.00 -4.86 19.11
CA PHE A 276 7.33 -5.03 18.53
C PHE A 276 8.11 -3.71 18.35
N ASP A 277 7.44 -2.56 18.46
CA ASP A 277 7.99 -1.19 18.44
C ASP A 277 7.86 -0.54 19.83
#